data_AF-A0A8T5N2T8-F1
#
_entry.id   AF-A0A8T5N2T8-F1
#
_cell.length_a   1.000
_cell.length_b   1.000
_cell.length_c   1.000
_cell.angle_alpha   90.00
_cell.angle_beta   90.00
_cell.angle_gamma   90.00
#
_symmetry.space_group_name_H-M   'P 1'
#
loop_
_entity.id
_entity.type
_entity.pdbx_description
1 polymer ?
#
loop_
_entity_poly.entity_id
_entity_poly.type
_entity_poly.pdbx_seq_one_letter_code
_entity_poly.pdbx_strand_id
1 'polypeptide(L)' 'MNKLKDRSSVVKIDSILFRQIEDFIKKEENRLKFGNKKQFIDIVVNEFFKKIKKVNK' A
#
# COMPACT_ATOMS: atom_id res chain seq x y z
N MET A 1 -28.73 12.61 8.93
CA MET A 1 -27.81 11.95 7.98
C MET A 1 -26.40 12.06 8.55
N ASN A 2 -25.88 11.01 9.20
CA ASN A 2 -24.52 11.04 9.75
C ASN A 2 -23.52 11.04 8.59
N LYS A 3 -22.81 12.16 8.36
CA LYS A 3 -21.64 12.18 7.48
C LYS A 3 -20.62 11.20 8.04
N LEU A 4 -20.40 10.07 7.37
CA LEU A 4 -19.25 9.21 7.65
C LEU A 4 -18.00 10.07 7.57
N LYS A 5 -17.27 10.21 8.69
CA LYS A 5 -16.00 10.95 8.70
C LYS A 5 -15.06 10.27 7.72
N ASP A 6 -14.59 11.03 6.73
CA ASP A 6 -13.54 10.56 5.85
C ASP A 6 -12.28 10.30 6.68
N ARG A 7 -11.76 9.06 6.58
CA ARG A 7 -10.53 8.62 7.24
C ARG A 7 -9.38 8.51 6.23
N SER A 8 -9.54 9.08 5.05
CA SER A 8 -8.46 9.19 4.08
C SER A 8 -7.32 10.04 4.66
N SER A 9 -6.10 9.68 4.29
CA SER A 9 -4.90 10.43 4.63
C SER A 9 -4.05 10.52 3.38
N VAL A 10 -3.58 11.72 3.06
CA VAL A 10 -2.71 11.95 1.91
C VAL A 10 -1.28 11.85 2.39
N VAL A 11 -0.47 11.06 1.68
CA VAL A 11 0.95 10.88 1.97
C VAL A 11 1.78 11.36 0.79
N LYS A 12 2.93 11.99 1.09
CA LYS A 12 3.92 12.35 0.09
C LYS A 12 4.92 11.21 -0.03
N ILE A 13 5.18 10.77 -1.26
CA ILE A 13 6.13 9.71 -1.58
C ILE A 13 7.05 10.26 -2.65
N ASP A 14 8.31 9.83 -2.63
CA ASP A 14 9.25 10.11 -3.69
C ASP A 14 8.69 9.67 -5.06
N SER A 15 8.86 10.52 -6.07
CA SER A 15 8.28 10.30 -7.41
C SER A 15 8.89 9.11 -8.14
N ILE A 16 10.17 8.81 -7.90
CA ILE A 16 10.88 7.68 -8.51
C ILE A 16 10.35 6.39 -7.86
N LEU A 17 10.28 6.36 -6.54
CA LEU A 17 9.71 5.24 -5.80
C LEU A 17 8.25 4.97 -6.21
N PHE A 18 7.46 6.03 -6.37
CA PHE A 18 6.08 5.89 -6.83
C PHE A 18 5.99 5.25 -8.21
N ARG A 19 6.84 5.67 -9.16
CA ARG A 19 6.89 5.08 -10.50
C ARG A 19 7.28 3.61 -10.48
N GLN A 20 8.28 3.25 -9.67
CA GLN A 20 8.70 1.86 -9.48
C GLN A 20 7.56 0.98 -8.95
N ILE A 21 6.75 1.51 -8.02
CA ILE A 21 5.56 0.82 -7.50
C ILE A 21 4.53 0.62 -8.61
N GLU A 22 4.27 1.65 -9.44
CA GLU A 22 3.34 1.54 -10.55
C GLU A 22 3.78 0.48 -11.57
N ASP A 23 5.06 0.47 -11.93
CA ASP A 23 5.62 -0.51 -12.85
C ASP A 23 5.58 -1.92 -12.24
N PHE A 24 5.81 -2.05 -10.94
CA PHE A 24 5.69 -3.32 -10.22
C PHE A 24 4.27 -3.89 -10.24
N ILE A 25 3.26 -3.05 -9.97
CA ILE A 25 1.83 -3.44 -9.97
C ILE A 25 1.36 -3.85 -11.37
N LYS A 26 1.90 -3.22 -12.43
CA LYS A 26 1.50 -3.50 -13.82
C LYS A 26 2.01 -4.83 -14.37
N LYS A 27 3.01 -5.47 -13.74
CA LYS A 27 3.49 -6.80 -14.16
C LYS A 27 2.35 -7.82 -14.07
N GLU A 28 2.21 -8.69 -15.07
CA GLU A 28 1.09 -9.66 -15.13
C GLU A 28 0.96 -10.51 -13.86
N GLU A 29 2.09 -10.98 -13.33
CA GLU A 29 2.17 -11.77 -12.10
C GLU A 29 1.61 -11.04 -10.87
N ASN A 30 1.70 -9.70 -10.86
CA ASN A 30 1.33 -8.84 -9.75
C ASN A 30 -0.05 -8.20 -9.93
N ARG A 31 -0.53 -8.11 -11.17
CA ARG A 31 -1.79 -7.45 -11.53
C ARG A 31 -3.00 -8.12 -10.87
N LEU A 32 -2.96 -9.45 -10.71
CA LEU A 32 -4.01 -10.20 -10.02
C LEU A 32 -3.98 -10.00 -8.49
N LYS A 33 -2.80 -9.67 -7.94
CA LYS A 33 -2.59 -9.50 -6.50
C LYS A 33 -2.88 -8.07 -6.02
N PHE A 34 -2.64 -7.08 -6.88
CA PHE A 34 -2.75 -5.66 -6.53
C PHE A 34 -3.70 -4.94 -7.51
N GLY A 35 -4.99 -4.89 -7.16
CA GLY A 35 -6.01 -4.26 -7.99
C GLY A 35 -5.84 -2.73 -8.11
N ASN A 36 -5.18 -2.09 -7.14
CA ASN A 36 -4.81 -0.67 -7.23
C ASN A 36 -3.62 -0.32 -6.32
N LYS A 37 -3.10 0.90 -6.48
CA LYS A 37 -1.98 1.46 -5.69
C LYS A 37 -2.24 1.43 -4.18
N LYS A 38 -3.47 1.74 -3.75
CA LYS A 38 -3.82 1.75 -2.32
C LYS A 38 -3.75 0.34 -1.73
N GLN A 39 -4.31 -0.65 -2.41
CA GLN A 39 -4.26 -2.05 -1.99
C GLN A 39 -2.82 -2.56 -1.87
N PHE A 40 -1.95 -2.20 -2.81
CA PHE A 40 -0.52 -2.51 -2.71
C PHE A 40 0.09 -1.93 -1.43
N ILE A 41 -0.11 -0.63 -1.17
CA ILE A 41 0.42 0.04 0.02
C ILE A 41 -0.14 -0.60 1.30
N ASP A 42 -1.45 -0.86 1.37
CA ASP A 42 -2.10 -1.47 2.53
C ASP A 42 -1.50 -2.85 2.86
N ILE A 43 -1.24 -3.68 1.84
CA ILE A 43 -0.65 -5.01 2.00
C ILE A 43 0.79 -4.90 2.51
N VAL A 44 1.62 -4.09 1.85
CA VAL A 44 3.04 -3.93 2.20
C VAL A 44 3.21 -3.37 3.60
N VAL A 45 2.42 -2.36 3.97
CA VAL A 45 2.44 -1.76 5.31
C VAL A 45 2.02 -2.78 6.37
N ASN A 46 0.97 -3.56 6.11
CA ASN A 46 0.53 -4.61 7.03
C ASN A 46 1.60 -5.71 7.22
N GLU A 47 2.25 -6.15 6.14
CA GLU A 47 3.36 -7.11 6.20
C GLU A 47 4.56 -6.56 6.98
N PHE A 48 4.90 -5.29 6.77
CA PHE A 48 5.95 -4.60 7.52
C PHE A 48 5.67 -4.60 9.02
N PHE A 49 4.45 -4.22 9.44
CA PHE A 49 4.07 -4.26 10.85
C PHE A 49 4.06 -5.68 11.44
N LYS A 50 3.63 -6.68 10.67
CA LYS A 50 3.71 -8.09 11.10
C LYS A 50 5.16 -8.52 11.35
N LYS A 51 6.09 -8.12 10.48
CA LYS A 51 7.53 -8.40 10.67
C LYS A 51 8.07 -7.70 11.92
N ILE A 52 7.77 -6.42 12.11
CA ILE A 52 8.18 -5.69 13.33
C ILE A 52 7.66 -6.38 14.59
N LYS A 53 6.38 -6.77 14.62
CA LYS A 53 5.78 -7.46 15.78
C LYS A 53 6.44 -8.82 16.06
N LYS A 54 6.91 -9.52 15.04
CA LYS A 54 7.62 -10.80 15.20
C LYS A 54 9.06 -10.61 15.71
N VAL A 55 9.72 -9.52 15.33
CA VAL A 55 11.09 -9.19 15.78
C VAL A 55 11.11 -8.71 17.23
N ASN A 56 10.06 -8.00 17.66
CA ASN A 56 9.95 -7.48 19.03
C ASN A 56 9.30 -8.45 20.03
N LYS A 57 9.17 -9.73 19.67
CA LYS A 57 8.58 -10.78 20.50
C LYS A 57 9.58 -11.90 20.70
#